data_AF-A0A6V7V5L7-F1
#
_entry.id   AF-A0A6V7V5L7-F1
#
_cell.length_a   1.000
_cell.length_b   1.000
_cell.length_c   1.000
_cell.angle_alpha   90.00
_cell.angle_beta   90.00
_cell.angle_gamma   90.00
#
_symmetry.space_group_name_H-M   'P 1'
#
loop_
_entity.id
_entity.type
_entity.pdbx_description
1 polymer ?
#
loop_
_entity_poly.entity_id
_entity_poly.type
_entity_poly.pdbx_seq_one_letter_code
_entity_poly.pdbx_strand_id
1 'polypeptide(L)'
;MNLKNFKNNYNNLQTKFIEEKQKTFNWENNLLKEFEKKIETINFDHKNQIEEMKQNFQKLIDVNDQKEEKINSLEEKIKKVNADNENKFKEMKQNFNNLIDGKIQQLKAENDEKINSLEEEIKKMMADNLVLNSKNENRIKKLKVNIQQLKTENDQKDVKINLLEGKIKEVTADNENKLEEMKQNNQLLYRKIKKLKAKNDEKINSLEVEIKQLKAENDKKINFLERESRKIMADAPLLNSKNENKIGKLKVNIQQLKTENDQKEEKINILEEEIKENSNKPSSSCAKVNGFTNLINDENIKYINSVEGLFRRPYYCVNYSLFYFEVECKFKNEFKKSRLNIGLKNLSTNKKMFYSPHDNLIKNEEAKFFKISTIFNNNDVFGCGLVYTPTNKMNYKFPYIFFTQNGKQIGKGLIFVDASVCYQPFILPFNIEITINFGNNLETNPFKYGISKHLYLEEFY
;
A
#
# COMPACT_ATOMS: atom_id res chain seq x y z
N MET A 1 -24.17 -5.89 -109.27
CA MET A 1 -23.54 -5.21 -108.12
C MET A 1 -22.09 -4.88 -108.51
N ASN A 2 -21.64 -3.63 -108.38
CA ASN A 2 -20.41 -3.12 -109.03
C ASN A 2 -19.16 -3.43 -108.16
N LEU A 3 -18.22 -4.23 -108.68
CA LEU A 3 -16.98 -4.65 -107.98
C LEU A 3 -16.18 -3.49 -107.37
N LYS A 4 -16.27 -2.30 -107.98
CA LYS A 4 -15.60 -1.08 -107.53
C LYS A 4 -16.10 -0.59 -106.16
N ASN A 5 -17.40 -0.73 -105.88
CA ASN A 5 -17.97 -0.36 -104.58
C ASN A 5 -17.56 -1.33 -103.48
N PHE A 6 -17.41 -2.62 -103.79
CA PHE A 6 -16.98 -3.61 -102.83
C PHE A 6 -15.54 -3.38 -102.39
N LYS A 7 -14.64 -3.07 -103.33
CA LYS A 7 -13.24 -2.76 -103.05
C LYS A 7 -13.07 -1.48 -102.22
N ASN A 8 -13.86 -0.43 -102.49
CA ASN A 8 -13.87 0.78 -101.68
C ASN A 8 -14.39 0.52 -100.25
N ASN A 9 -15.47 -0.24 -100.09
CA ASN A 9 -15.98 -0.59 -98.77
C ASN A 9 -15.00 -1.46 -97.97
N TYR A 10 -14.33 -2.41 -98.63
CA TYR A 10 -13.30 -3.23 -98.00
C TYR A 10 -12.12 -2.38 -97.52
N ASN A 11 -11.59 -1.48 -98.37
CA ASN A 11 -10.51 -0.59 -97.98
C ASN A 11 -10.92 0.33 -96.82
N ASN A 12 -12.14 0.89 -96.84
CA ASN A 12 -12.65 1.70 -95.74
C ASN A 12 -12.78 0.93 -94.42
N LEU A 13 -13.25 -0.33 -94.49
CA LEU A 13 -13.30 -1.22 -93.32
C LEU A 13 -11.90 -1.54 -92.79
N GLN A 14 -10.93 -1.76 -93.68
CA GLN A 14 -9.54 -2.02 -93.33
C GLN A 14 -8.91 -0.79 -92.64
N THR A 15 -9.14 0.41 -93.16
CA THR A 15 -8.68 1.66 -92.55
C THR A 15 -9.31 1.87 -91.18
N LYS A 16 -10.63 1.71 -91.05
CA LYS A 16 -11.32 1.82 -89.75
C LYS A 16 -10.83 0.79 -88.74
N PHE A 17 -10.55 -0.44 -89.17
CA PHE A 17 -10.00 -1.48 -88.32
C PHE A 17 -8.59 -1.14 -87.81
N ILE A 18 -7.74 -0.60 -88.68
CA ILE A 18 -6.40 -0.13 -88.30
C ILE A 18 -6.50 1.05 -87.32
N GLU A 19 -7.38 2.01 -87.56
CA GLU A 19 -7.62 3.15 -86.67
C GLU A 19 -8.14 2.74 -85.30
N GLU A 20 -9.11 1.82 -85.25
CA GLU A 20 -9.60 1.21 -84.00
C GLU A 20 -8.46 0.51 -83.25
N LYS A 21 -7.69 -0.34 -83.94
CA LYS A 21 -6.55 -1.05 -83.33
C LYS A 21 -5.50 -0.08 -82.77
N GLN A 22 -5.23 1.02 -83.47
CA GLN A 22 -4.31 2.06 -83.00
C GLN A 22 -4.86 2.80 -81.78
N LYS A 23 -6.16 3.09 -81.75
CA LYS A 23 -6.83 3.70 -80.59
C LYS A 23 -6.78 2.79 -79.36
N THR A 24 -7.06 1.51 -79.53
CA THR A 24 -6.98 0.51 -78.46
C THR A 24 -5.55 0.41 -77.92
N PHE A 25 -4.55 0.30 -78.80
CA PHE A 25 -3.14 0.28 -78.41
C PHE A 25 -2.70 1.55 -77.65
N ASN A 26 -3.14 2.73 -78.09
CA ASN A 26 -2.85 3.98 -77.39
C ASN A 26 -3.53 4.07 -76.02
N TRP A 27 -4.77 3.57 -75.92
CA TRP A 27 -5.50 3.51 -74.66
C TRP A 27 -4.84 2.56 -73.67
N GLU A 28 -4.46 1.35 -74.10
CA GLU A 28 -3.73 0.37 -73.29
C GLU A 28 -2.39 0.93 -72.77
N ASN A 29 -1.62 1.61 -73.63
CA ASN A 29 -0.36 2.24 -73.21
C ASN A 29 -0.55 3.38 -72.21
N ASN A 30 -1.62 4.18 -72.34
CA ASN A 30 -1.93 5.23 -71.38
C ASN A 30 -2.37 4.64 -70.03
N LEU A 31 -3.18 3.58 -70.06
CA LEU A 31 -3.60 2.86 -68.87
C LEU A 31 -2.39 2.27 -68.14
N LEU A 32 -1.46 1.64 -68.86
CA LEU A 32 -0.23 1.08 -68.31
C LEU A 32 0.63 2.16 -67.62
N LYS A 33 0.82 3.32 -68.26
CA LYS A 33 1.54 4.45 -67.66
C LYS A 33 0.87 4.99 -66.40
N GLU A 34 -0.46 5.05 -66.36
CA GLU A 34 -1.18 5.44 -65.14
C GLU A 34 -1.00 4.43 -64.01
N PHE A 35 -1.00 3.14 -64.32
CA PHE A 35 -0.72 2.08 -63.35
C PHE A 35 0.71 2.15 -62.81
N GLU A 36 1.71 2.31 -63.68
CA GLU A 36 3.12 2.48 -63.28
C GLU A 36 3.29 3.67 -62.32
N LYS A 37 2.69 4.81 -62.64
CA LYS A 37 2.73 6.01 -61.78
C LYS A 37 2.06 5.78 -60.41
N LYS A 38 0.94 5.04 -60.36
CA LYS A 38 0.29 4.67 -59.10
C LYS A 38 1.16 3.73 -58.26
N ILE A 39 1.82 2.75 -58.89
CA ILE A 39 2.74 1.83 -58.21
C ILE A 39 3.92 2.59 -57.60
N GLU A 40 4.53 3.53 -58.34
CA GLU A 40 5.61 4.38 -57.81
C GLU A 40 5.15 5.21 -56.61
N THR A 41 3.95 5.77 -56.66
CA THR A 41 3.38 6.56 -55.55
C THR A 41 3.17 5.70 -54.31
N ILE A 42 2.60 4.51 -54.45
CA ILE A 42 2.40 3.56 -53.35
C ILE A 42 3.74 3.14 -52.73
N ASN A 43 4.74 2.83 -53.56
CA ASN A 43 6.08 2.46 -53.09
C ASN A 43 6.75 3.61 -52.33
N PHE A 44 6.57 4.85 -52.78
CA PHE A 44 7.08 6.03 -52.10
C PHE A 44 6.42 6.23 -50.73
N ASP A 45 5.09 6.12 -50.66
CA ASP A 45 4.33 6.26 -49.41
C ASP A 45 4.67 5.16 -48.41
N HIS A 46 4.76 3.91 -48.84
CA HIS A 46 5.18 2.78 -47.98
C HIS A 46 6.61 2.96 -47.47
N LYS A 47 7.54 3.43 -48.31
CA LYS A 47 8.91 3.72 -47.89
C LYS A 47 8.96 4.79 -46.80
N ASN A 48 8.17 5.86 -46.95
CA ASN A 48 8.09 6.92 -45.95
C ASN A 48 7.48 6.42 -44.63
N GLN A 49 6.42 5.61 -44.69
CA GLN A 49 5.82 5.00 -43.50
C GLN A 49 6.79 4.06 -42.78
N ILE A 50 7.55 3.24 -43.52
CA ILE A 50 8.58 2.36 -42.94
C ILE A 50 9.65 3.19 -42.22
N GLU A 51 10.09 4.30 -42.82
CA GLU A 51 11.12 5.14 -42.20
C GLU A 51 10.61 5.89 -40.97
N GLU A 52 9.35 6.34 -40.98
CA GLU A 52 8.68 6.89 -39.79
C GLU A 52 8.58 5.84 -38.67
N MET A 53 8.19 4.60 -39.01
CA MET A 53 8.16 3.50 -38.04
C MET A 53 9.53 3.21 -37.44
N LYS A 54 10.60 3.20 -38.23
CA LYS A 54 11.97 3.04 -37.72
C LYS A 54 12.36 4.15 -36.76
N GLN A 55 12.06 5.40 -37.09
CA GLN A 55 12.33 6.53 -36.20
C GLN A 55 11.55 6.41 -34.88
N ASN A 56 10.29 5.98 -34.93
CA ASN A 56 9.48 5.75 -33.74
C ASN A 56 10.00 4.58 -32.90
N PHE A 57 10.46 3.49 -33.53
CA PHE A 57 11.13 2.39 -32.82
C PHE A 57 12.43 2.84 -32.16
N GLN A 58 13.24 3.64 -32.83
CA GLN A 58 14.47 4.17 -32.23
C GLN A 58 14.18 5.03 -31.00
N LYS A 59 13.18 5.93 -31.08
CA LYS A 59 12.74 6.72 -29.91
C LYS A 59 12.29 5.83 -28.74
N LEU A 60 11.64 4.70 -29.01
CA LEU A 60 11.23 3.75 -27.97
C LEU A 60 12.43 3.04 -27.32
N ILE A 61 13.45 2.69 -28.11
CA ILE A 61 14.72 2.12 -27.61
C ILE A 61 15.40 3.13 -26.69
N ASP A 62 15.56 4.38 -27.14
CA ASP A 62 16.22 5.44 -26.35
C ASP A 62 15.49 5.69 -25.01
N VAL A 63 14.15 5.67 -25.02
CA VAL A 63 13.34 5.79 -23.79
C VAL A 63 13.51 4.59 -22.86
N ASN A 64 13.71 3.39 -23.41
CA ASN A 64 13.96 2.19 -22.62
C ASN A 64 15.33 2.26 -21.95
N ASP A 65 16.36 2.66 -22.68
CA ASP A 65 17.74 2.79 -22.16
C ASP A 65 17.79 3.83 -21.04
N GLN A 66 17.12 4.99 -21.20
CA GLN A 66 16.98 5.98 -20.14
C GLN A 66 16.27 5.46 -18.88
N LYS A 67 15.31 4.54 -19.04
CA LYS A 67 14.63 3.91 -17.89
C LYS A 67 15.56 2.93 -17.19
N GLU A 68 16.35 2.17 -17.93
CA GLU A 68 17.30 1.21 -17.39
C GLU A 68 18.41 1.92 -16.59
N GLU A 69 18.94 3.04 -17.10
CA GLU A 69 19.88 3.90 -16.35
C GLU A 69 19.27 4.43 -15.05
N LYS A 70 17.99 4.86 -15.07
CA LYS A 70 17.29 5.30 -13.87
C LYS A 70 17.09 4.18 -12.85
N ILE A 71 16.78 2.96 -13.32
CA ILE A 71 16.67 1.77 -12.45
C ILE A 71 18.00 1.49 -11.78
N ASN A 72 19.09 1.42 -12.55
CA ASN A 72 20.44 1.20 -12.02
C ASN A 72 20.85 2.27 -11.00
N SER A 73 20.53 3.55 -11.26
CA SER A 73 20.75 4.65 -10.32
C SER A 73 19.95 4.49 -9.01
N LEU A 74 18.71 4.03 -9.09
CA LEU A 74 17.88 3.77 -7.91
C LEU A 74 18.39 2.58 -7.09
N GLU A 75 18.84 1.51 -7.75
CA GLU A 75 19.42 0.35 -7.07
C GLU A 75 20.68 0.72 -6.27
N GLU A 76 21.56 1.55 -6.84
CA GLU A 76 22.74 2.06 -6.13
C GLU A 76 22.35 2.95 -4.93
N LYS A 77 21.32 3.78 -5.06
CA LYS A 77 20.79 4.57 -3.93
C LYS A 77 20.23 3.67 -2.82
N ILE A 78 19.52 2.60 -3.17
CA ILE A 78 18.97 1.63 -2.21
C ILE A 78 20.11 0.91 -1.48
N LYS A 79 21.14 0.44 -2.20
CA LYS A 79 22.32 -0.19 -1.59
C LYS A 79 22.98 0.75 -0.57
N LYS A 80 23.15 2.03 -0.92
CA LYS A 80 23.72 3.04 -0.02
C LYS A 80 22.86 3.25 1.24
N VAL A 81 21.55 3.40 1.10
CA VAL A 81 20.63 3.56 2.24
C VAL A 81 20.66 2.33 3.15
N ASN A 82 20.72 1.12 2.59
CA ASN A 82 20.81 -0.11 3.37
C ASN A 82 22.12 -0.18 4.17
N ALA A 83 23.24 0.18 3.56
CA ALA A 83 24.54 0.24 4.25
C ALA A 83 24.54 1.29 5.38
N ASP A 84 23.97 2.48 5.13
CA ASP A 84 23.84 3.53 6.14
C ASP A 84 22.96 3.09 7.32
N ASN A 85 21.86 2.39 7.05
CA ASN A 85 20.98 1.85 8.08
C ASN A 85 21.64 0.73 8.90
N GLU A 86 22.40 -0.16 8.27
CA GLU A 86 23.14 -1.21 8.97
C GLU A 86 24.19 -0.60 9.93
N ASN A 87 24.89 0.45 9.48
CA ASN A 87 25.85 1.18 10.30
C ASN A 87 25.16 1.88 11.49
N LYS A 88 24.04 2.58 11.27
CA LYS A 88 23.25 3.18 12.35
C LYS A 88 22.75 2.15 13.36
N PHE A 89 22.37 0.96 12.89
CA PHE A 89 21.93 -0.12 13.78
C PHE A 89 23.08 -0.66 14.64
N LYS A 90 24.28 -0.81 14.06
CA LYS A 90 25.50 -1.19 14.80
C LYS A 90 25.85 -0.14 15.87
N GLU A 91 25.80 1.15 15.51
CA GLU A 91 26.06 2.25 16.44
C GLU A 91 25.03 2.28 17.59
N MET A 92 23.73 2.14 17.26
CA MET A 92 22.67 2.09 18.26
C MET A 92 22.85 0.91 19.23
N LYS A 93 23.22 -0.27 18.72
CA LYS A 93 23.50 -1.45 19.54
C LYS A 93 24.69 -1.23 20.47
N GLN A 94 25.76 -0.59 19.98
CA GLN A 94 26.92 -0.25 20.79
C GLN A 94 26.57 0.77 21.89
N ASN A 95 25.82 1.82 21.56
CA ASN A 95 25.37 2.83 22.52
C ASN A 95 24.48 2.21 23.62
N PHE A 96 23.60 1.27 23.24
CA PHE A 96 22.76 0.56 24.20
C PHE A 96 23.58 -0.31 25.16
N ASN A 97 24.57 -1.03 24.66
CA ASN A 97 25.48 -1.82 25.49
C ASN A 97 26.28 -0.92 26.46
N ASN A 98 26.82 0.20 25.98
CA ASN A 98 27.54 1.17 26.82
C ASN A 98 26.64 1.73 27.93
N LEU A 99 25.35 2.00 27.63
CA LEU A 99 24.39 2.47 28.62
C LEU A 99 24.12 1.42 29.70
N ILE A 100 23.95 0.15 29.30
CA ILE A 100 23.77 -0.97 30.24
C ILE A 100 25.01 -1.10 31.14
N ASP A 101 26.21 -1.11 30.56
CA ASP A 101 27.45 -1.26 31.30
C ASP A 101 27.66 -0.10 32.28
N GLY A 102 27.38 1.13 31.84
CA GLY A 102 27.39 2.32 32.71
C GLY A 102 26.41 2.20 33.88
N LYS A 103 25.20 1.69 33.64
CA LYS A 103 24.22 1.51 34.72
C LYS A 103 24.62 0.40 35.69
N ILE A 104 25.22 -0.68 35.20
CA ILE A 104 25.77 -1.74 36.03
C ILE A 104 26.90 -1.20 36.92
N GLN A 105 27.82 -0.40 36.38
CA GLN A 105 28.90 0.21 37.14
C GLN A 105 28.38 1.19 38.20
N GLN A 106 27.40 2.03 37.86
CA GLN A 106 26.76 2.93 38.82
C GLN A 106 26.14 2.14 40.00
N LEU A 107 25.36 1.09 39.71
CA LEU A 107 24.73 0.28 40.75
C LEU A 107 25.75 -0.45 41.64
N LYS A 108 26.90 -0.87 41.08
CA LYS A 108 27.99 -1.43 41.87
C LYS A 108 28.58 -0.39 42.82
N ALA A 109 28.90 0.81 42.33
CA ALA A 109 29.45 1.88 43.17
C ALA A 109 28.48 2.29 44.30
N GLU A 110 27.18 2.45 44.00
CA GLU A 110 26.15 2.76 45.00
C GLU A 110 26.03 1.67 46.07
N ASN A 111 26.23 0.40 45.71
CA ASN A 111 26.22 -0.70 46.66
C ASN A 111 27.50 -0.74 47.50
N ASP A 112 28.67 -0.50 46.90
CA ASP A 112 29.95 -0.46 47.61
C ASP A 112 29.97 0.69 48.64
N GLU A 113 29.42 1.86 48.29
CA GLU A 113 29.28 3.00 49.20
C GLU A 113 28.37 2.67 50.40
N LYS A 114 27.23 2.01 50.14
CA LYS A 114 26.32 1.56 51.22
C LYS A 114 26.98 0.52 52.12
N ILE A 115 27.75 -0.41 51.56
CA ILE A 115 28.50 -1.41 52.32
C ILE A 115 29.52 -0.72 53.22
N ASN A 116 30.34 0.19 52.68
CA ASN A 116 31.34 0.93 53.44
C ASN A 116 30.71 1.77 54.57
N SER A 117 29.60 2.46 54.30
CA SER A 117 28.87 3.21 55.31
C SER A 117 28.38 2.33 56.47
N LEU A 118 27.88 1.13 56.17
CA LEU A 118 27.44 0.17 57.18
C LEU A 118 28.63 -0.39 57.98
N GLU A 119 29.76 -0.64 57.33
CA GLU A 119 30.98 -1.10 58.01
C GLU A 119 31.51 -0.06 59.02
N GLU A 120 31.50 1.21 58.67
CA GLU A 120 31.90 2.30 59.58
C GLU A 120 30.94 2.45 60.77
N GLU A 121 29.63 2.32 60.53
CA GLU A 121 28.63 2.32 61.60
C GLU A 121 28.86 1.16 62.59
N ILE A 122 29.20 -0.03 62.06
CA ILE A 122 29.57 -1.19 62.88
C ILE A 122 30.84 -0.93 63.69
N LYS A 123 31.90 -0.37 63.08
CA LYS A 123 33.15 -0.04 63.79
C LYS A 123 32.91 0.96 64.92
N LYS A 124 32.09 1.99 64.68
CA LYS A 124 31.72 2.97 65.70
C LYS A 124 30.99 2.31 66.88
N MET A 125 30.00 1.46 66.60
CA MET A 125 29.30 0.70 67.65
C MET A 125 30.24 -0.21 68.45
N MET A 126 31.24 -0.83 67.81
CA MET A 126 32.25 -1.64 68.51
C MET A 126 33.16 -0.78 69.40
N ALA A 127 33.58 0.39 68.94
CA ALA A 127 34.40 1.32 69.72
C ALA A 127 33.65 1.86 70.94
N ASP A 128 32.38 2.27 70.77
CA ASP A 128 31.52 2.75 71.85
C ASP A 128 31.34 1.66 72.94
N ASN A 129 31.18 0.40 72.53
CA ASN A 129 31.13 -0.75 73.44
C ASN A 129 32.44 -0.97 74.22
N LEU A 130 33.60 -0.79 73.58
CA LEU A 130 34.89 -0.89 74.27
C LEU A 130 35.09 0.22 75.31
N VAL A 131 34.71 1.46 74.98
CA VAL A 131 34.76 2.59 75.93
C VAL A 131 33.85 2.32 77.13
N LEU A 132 32.64 1.84 76.88
CA LEU A 132 31.69 1.49 77.95
C LEU A 132 32.26 0.41 78.87
N ASN A 133 32.86 -0.65 78.30
CA ASN A 133 33.48 -1.72 79.07
C ASN A 133 34.65 -1.22 79.95
N SER A 134 35.56 -0.40 79.41
CA SER A 134 36.67 0.16 80.19
C SER A 134 36.23 1.09 81.34
N LYS A 135 35.17 1.90 81.12
CA LYS A 135 34.56 2.74 82.17
C LYS A 135 34.01 1.88 83.30
N ASN A 136 33.36 0.77 82.95
CA ASN A 136 32.80 -0.18 83.93
C ASN A 136 33.92 -0.89 84.71
N GLU A 137 35.00 -1.33 84.05
CA GLU A 137 36.15 -1.91 84.74
C GLU A 137 36.82 -0.94 85.71
N ASN A 138 36.99 0.32 85.32
CA ASN A 138 37.58 1.35 86.19
C ASN A 138 36.69 1.66 87.41
N ARG A 139 35.37 1.69 87.23
CA ARG A 139 34.41 1.79 88.34
C ARG A 139 34.58 0.61 89.31
N ILE A 140 34.68 -0.61 88.80
CA ILE A 140 34.89 -1.82 89.61
C ILE A 140 36.21 -1.74 90.38
N LYS A 141 37.31 -1.33 89.72
CA LYS A 141 38.62 -1.15 90.37
C LYS A 141 38.57 -0.10 91.48
N LYS A 142 37.94 1.05 91.24
CA LYS A 142 37.79 2.11 92.24
C LYS A 142 36.97 1.65 93.45
N LEU A 143 35.90 0.89 93.22
CA LEU A 143 35.11 0.28 94.29
C LEU A 143 35.94 -0.72 95.10
N LYS A 144 36.76 -1.55 94.45
CA LYS A 144 37.67 -2.49 95.13
C LYS A 144 38.71 -1.78 96.01
N VAL A 145 39.31 -0.69 95.53
CA VAL A 145 40.26 0.13 96.31
C VAL A 145 39.57 0.76 97.51
N ASN A 146 38.38 1.34 97.33
CA ASN A 146 37.60 1.88 98.44
C ASN A 146 37.28 0.82 99.51
N ILE A 147 36.92 -0.40 99.10
CA ILE A 147 36.70 -1.53 100.02
C ILE A 147 37.99 -1.89 100.79
N GLN A 148 39.14 -1.89 100.12
CA GLN A 148 40.43 -2.18 100.75
C GLN A 148 40.84 -1.07 101.76
N GLN A 149 40.58 0.18 101.42
CA GLN A 149 40.86 1.35 102.28
C GLN A 149 39.95 1.35 103.52
N LEU A 150 38.66 1.03 103.35
CA LEU A 150 37.71 0.81 104.44
C LEU A 150 38.05 -0.40 105.31
N LYS A 151 38.78 -1.40 104.79
CA LYS A 151 39.30 -2.51 105.61
C LYS A 151 40.47 -2.09 106.50
N THR A 152 41.21 -1.03 106.16
CA THR A 152 42.47 -0.66 106.84
C THR A 152 42.29 0.37 107.96
N GLU A 153 41.21 1.15 107.97
CA GLU A 153 40.90 2.09 109.07
C GLU A 153 39.98 1.45 110.11
N ASN A 154 40.52 1.12 111.28
CA ASN A 154 39.80 0.45 112.36
C ASN A 154 39.06 1.45 113.27
N ASP A 155 37.91 0.97 113.79
CA ASP A 155 37.16 1.41 114.98
C ASP A 155 36.11 2.54 114.90
N GLN A 156 35.44 2.70 113.76
CA GLN A 156 34.03 3.16 113.68
C GLN A 156 33.26 2.47 112.52
N LYS A 157 33.41 1.15 112.41
CA LYS A 157 33.27 0.42 111.13
C LYS A 157 31.87 -0.11 110.75
N ASP A 158 30.95 -0.36 111.68
CA ASP A 158 29.75 -1.13 111.30
C ASP A 158 28.67 -0.34 110.55
N VAL A 159 28.61 0.99 110.68
CA VAL A 159 27.56 1.78 110.01
C VAL A 159 27.96 2.21 108.59
N LYS A 160 29.24 2.51 108.37
CA LYS A 160 29.74 3.01 107.07
C LYS A 160 30.01 1.89 106.07
N ILE A 161 30.41 0.70 106.54
CA ILE A 161 30.56 -0.51 105.71
C ILE A 161 29.19 -0.94 105.18
N ASN A 162 28.16 -1.00 106.03
CA ASN A 162 26.80 -1.34 105.60
C ASN A 162 26.23 -0.36 104.56
N LEU A 163 26.51 0.94 104.71
CA LEU A 163 26.09 1.96 103.73
C LEU A 163 26.81 1.79 102.37
N LEU A 164 28.10 1.46 102.39
CA LEU A 164 28.89 1.29 101.18
C LEU A 164 28.61 -0.05 100.49
N GLU A 165 28.34 -1.12 101.25
CA GLU A 165 27.83 -2.39 100.72
C GLU A 165 26.45 -2.22 100.08
N GLY A 166 25.56 -1.42 100.69
CA GLY A 166 24.27 -1.05 100.10
C GLY A 166 24.44 -0.35 98.75
N LYS A 167 25.32 0.66 98.67
CA LYS A 167 25.62 1.36 97.41
C LYS A 167 26.29 0.47 96.37
N ILE A 168 27.13 -0.50 96.78
CA ILE A 168 27.73 -1.47 95.86
C ILE A 168 26.65 -2.40 95.31
N LYS A 169 25.75 -2.90 96.15
CA LYS A 169 24.62 -3.73 95.70
C LYS A 169 23.73 -2.95 94.73
N GLU A 170 23.45 -1.68 95.00
CA GLU A 170 22.67 -0.80 94.12
C GLU A 170 23.36 -0.57 92.77
N VAL A 171 24.66 -0.23 92.76
CA VAL A 171 25.42 -0.05 91.51
C VAL A 171 25.58 -1.37 90.75
N THR A 172 25.70 -2.50 91.45
CA THR A 172 25.79 -3.82 90.83
C THR A 172 24.47 -4.19 90.17
N ALA A 173 23.35 -3.98 90.87
CA ALA A 173 22.00 -4.18 90.33
C ALA A 173 21.70 -3.24 89.14
N ASP A 174 22.08 -1.96 89.20
CA ASP A 174 21.92 -1.01 88.09
C ASP A 174 22.74 -1.42 86.85
N ASN A 175 23.97 -1.91 87.06
CA ASN A 175 24.81 -2.41 85.96
C ASN A 175 24.27 -3.74 85.39
N GLU A 176 23.76 -4.65 86.23
CA GLU A 176 23.12 -5.89 85.78
C GLU A 176 21.86 -5.59 84.96
N ASN A 177 21.03 -4.64 85.42
CA ASN A 177 19.85 -4.18 84.68
C ASN A 177 20.22 -3.56 83.33
N LYS A 178 21.24 -2.68 83.28
CA LYS A 178 21.73 -2.10 82.02
C LYS A 178 22.34 -3.15 81.09
N LEU A 179 23.06 -4.13 81.64
CA LEU A 179 23.59 -5.24 80.87
C LEU A 179 22.46 -6.09 80.26
N GLU A 180 21.40 -6.32 81.02
CA GLU A 180 20.24 -7.07 80.54
C GLU A 180 19.46 -6.27 79.48
N GLU A 181 19.29 -4.97 79.65
CA GLU A 181 18.71 -4.08 78.64
C GLU A 181 19.55 -4.08 77.34
N MET A 182 20.88 -4.02 77.44
CA MET A 182 21.76 -4.14 76.28
C MET A 182 21.63 -5.49 75.57
N LYS A 183 21.53 -6.60 76.32
CA LYS A 183 21.29 -7.93 75.73
C LYS A 183 19.95 -7.98 75.00
N GLN A 184 18.90 -7.43 75.59
CA GLN A 184 17.57 -7.36 74.97
C GLN A 184 17.60 -6.51 73.69
N ASN A 185 18.27 -5.35 73.70
CA ASN A 185 18.45 -4.49 72.53
C ASN A 185 19.25 -5.17 71.41
N ASN A 186 20.33 -5.87 71.76
CA ASN A 186 21.10 -6.67 70.80
C ASN A 186 20.26 -7.79 70.20
N GLN A 187 19.47 -8.51 71.01
CA GLN A 187 18.55 -9.52 70.50
C GLN A 187 17.50 -8.92 69.55
N LEU A 188 16.98 -7.72 69.84
CA LEU A 188 16.05 -7.02 68.96
C LEU A 188 16.71 -6.63 67.62
N LEU A 189 17.95 -6.13 67.65
CA LEU A 189 18.75 -5.84 66.45
C LEU A 189 18.98 -7.10 65.60
N TYR A 190 19.38 -8.22 66.20
CA TYR A 190 19.52 -9.50 65.51
C TYR A 190 18.21 -9.93 64.82
N ARG A 191 17.06 -9.77 65.50
CA ARG A 191 15.75 -10.06 64.90
C ARG A 191 15.43 -9.14 63.72
N LYS A 192 15.75 -7.84 63.81
CA LYS A 192 15.56 -6.89 62.71
C LYS A 192 16.44 -7.24 61.50
N ILE A 193 17.73 -7.53 61.71
CA ILE A 193 18.65 -7.95 60.66
C ILE A 193 18.16 -9.23 59.99
N LYS A 194 17.71 -10.23 60.77
CA LYS A 194 17.17 -11.48 60.23
C LYS A 194 15.92 -11.25 59.38
N LYS A 195 15.01 -10.38 59.81
CA LYS A 195 13.82 -10.00 59.01
C LYS A 195 14.18 -9.27 57.72
N LEU A 196 15.17 -8.36 57.75
CA LEU A 196 15.64 -7.66 56.56
C LEU A 196 16.29 -8.61 55.56
N LYS A 197 17.13 -9.55 56.02
CA LYS A 197 17.72 -10.59 55.17
C LYS A 197 16.63 -11.42 54.48
N ALA A 198 15.66 -11.95 55.26
CA ALA A 198 14.56 -12.72 54.70
C ALA A 198 13.75 -11.93 53.64
N LYS A 199 13.44 -10.66 53.90
CA LYS A 199 12.74 -9.79 52.94
C LYS A 199 13.55 -9.54 51.66
N ASN A 200 14.87 -9.41 51.78
CA ASN A 200 15.75 -9.27 50.62
C ASN A 200 15.82 -10.58 49.82
N ASP A 201 15.93 -11.73 50.48
CA ASP A 201 15.95 -13.04 49.83
C ASP A 201 14.63 -13.30 49.07
N GLU A 202 13.48 -12.95 49.67
CA GLU A 202 12.18 -12.98 48.98
C GLU A 202 12.16 -12.11 47.73
N LYS A 203 12.70 -10.89 47.82
CA LYS A 203 12.76 -9.96 46.66
C LYS A 203 13.69 -10.49 45.56
N ILE A 204 14.84 -11.06 45.92
CA ILE A 204 15.78 -11.68 44.98
C ILE A 204 15.09 -12.85 44.27
N ASN A 205 14.46 -13.75 45.02
CA ASN A 205 13.72 -14.89 44.44
C ASN A 205 12.60 -14.42 43.50
N SER A 206 11.87 -13.36 43.86
CA SER A 206 10.84 -12.78 43.00
C SER A 206 11.41 -12.27 41.67
N LEU A 207 12.53 -11.55 41.72
CA LEU A 207 13.19 -11.02 40.51
C LEU A 207 13.76 -12.14 39.63
N GLU A 208 14.30 -13.21 40.23
CA GLU A 208 14.77 -14.37 39.47
C GLU A 208 13.64 -15.07 38.69
N VAL A 209 12.45 -15.17 39.29
CA VAL A 209 11.26 -15.71 38.61
C VAL A 209 10.85 -14.82 37.44
N GLU A 210 10.82 -13.50 37.62
CA GLU A 210 10.49 -12.54 36.57
C GLU A 210 11.48 -12.60 35.41
N ILE A 211 12.78 -12.66 35.70
CA ILE A 211 13.84 -12.83 34.68
C ILE A 211 13.66 -14.15 33.91
N LYS A 212 13.33 -15.25 34.59
CA LYS A 212 13.08 -16.54 33.92
C LYS A 212 11.85 -16.47 33.01
N GLN A 213 10.79 -15.79 33.43
CA GLN A 213 9.59 -15.59 32.60
C GLN A 213 9.88 -14.75 31.34
N LEU A 214 10.60 -13.63 31.49
CA LEU A 214 11.00 -12.78 30.37
C LEU A 214 11.89 -13.52 29.37
N LYS A 215 12.84 -14.33 29.85
CA LYS A 215 13.66 -15.19 28.97
C LYS A 215 12.81 -16.16 28.17
N ALA A 216 11.89 -16.88 28.83
CA ALA A 216 11.00 -17.83 28.16
C ALA A 216 10.06 -17.16 27.14
N GLU A 217 9.58 -15.93 27.40
CA GLU A 217 8.77 -15.18 26.45
C GLU A 217 9.58 -14.71 25.23
N ASN A 218 10.81 -14.26 25.45
CA ASN A 218 11.72 -13.88 24.37
C ASN A 218 12.09 -15.08 23.49
N ASP A 219 12.38 -16.24 24.08
CA ASP A 219 12.65 -17.46 23.33
C ASP A 219 11.45 -17.87 22.47
N LYS A 220 10.22 -17.71 22.97
CA LYS A 220 9.01 -17.94 22.17
C LYS A 220 8.91 -16.98 20.98
N LYS A 221 9.22 -15.69 21.18
CA LYS A 221 9.20 -14.68 20.11
C LYS A 221 10.28 -14.95 19.06
N ILE A 222 11.49 -15.29 19.47
CA ILE A 222 12.59 -15.65 18.57
C ILE A 222 12.22 -16.87 17.73
N ASN A 223 11.73 -17.94 18.37
CA ASN A 223 11.30 -19.15 17.66
C ASN A 223 10.16 -18.90 16.66
N PHE A 224 9.23 -17.98 16.99
CA PHE A 224 8.18 -17.58 16.07
C PHE A 224 8.75 -16.86 14.83
N LEU A 225 9.64 -15.88 15.03
CA LEU A 225 10.28 -15.13 13.95
C LEU A 225 11.13 -16.04 13.05
N GLU A 226 11.87 -16.98 13.63
CA GLU A 226 12.65 -17.96 12.85
C GLU A 226 11.76 -18.89 12.00
N ARG A 227 10.58 -19.26 12.49
CA ARG A 227 9.61 -20.06 11.72
C ARG A 227 9.04 -19.26 10.55
N GLU A 228 8.65 -18.00 10.78
CA GLU A 228 8.16 -17.14 9.70
C GLU A 228 9.25 -16.85 8.66
N SER A 229 10.49 -16.60 9.10
CA SER A 229 11.63 -16.43 8.19
C SER A 229 11.86 -17.68 7.33
N ARG A 230 11.74 -18.88 7.92
CA ARG A 230 11.85 -20.14 7.17
C ARG A 230 10.72 -20.34 6.16
N LYS A 231 9.49 -19.95 6.48
CA LYS A 231 8.36 -19.97 5.52
C LYS A 231 8.63 -19.05 4.34
N ILE A 232 9.06 -17.82 4.59
CA ILE A 232 9.40 -16.85 3.54
C ILE A 232 10.50 -17.41 2.62
N MET A 233 11.55 -18.00 3.21
CA MET A 233 12.63 -18.63 2.44
C MET A 233 12.18 -19.86 1.64
N ALA A 234 11.19 -20.62 2.13
CA ALA A 234 10.63 -21.76 1.39
C ALA A 234 9.68 -21.33 0.26
N ASP A 235 8.95 -20.23 0.45
CA ASP A 235 7.99 -19.71 -0.52
C ASP A 235 8.67 -18.94 -1.68
N ALA A 236 9.81 -18.30 -1.42
CA ALA A 236 10.53 -17.52 -2.43
C ALA A 236 10.94 -18.35 -3.68
N PRO A 237 11.50 -19.57 -3.57
CA PRO A 237 11.79 -20.45 -4.71
C PRO A 237 10.54 -20.87 -5.48
N LEU A 238 9.43 -21.14 -4.79
CA LEU A 238 8.15 -21.51 -5.40
C LEU A 238 7.57 -20.36 -6.22
N LEU A 239 7.68 -19.12 -5.70
CA LEU A 239 7.26 -17.92 -6.42
C LEU A 239 8.13 -17.71 -7.67
N ASN A 240 9.45 -17.89 -7.54
CA ASN A 240 10.38 -17.78 -8.67
C ASN A 240 10.10 -18.83 -9.75
N SER A 241 9.93 -20.11 -9.40
CA SER A 241 9.65 -21.15 -10.41
C SER A 241 8.29 -20.95 -11.08
N LYS A 242 7.28 -20.45 -10.36
CA LYS A 242 5.98 -20.10 -10.93
C LYS A 242 6.08 -18.92 -11.91
N ASN A 243 6.92 -17.94 -11.60
CA ASN A 243 7.20 -16.81 -12.49
C ASN A 243 8.01 -17.25 -13.71
N GLU A 244 9.03 -18.08 -13.56
CA GLU A 244 9.81 -18.65 -14.67
C GLU A 244 8.94 -19.47 -15.61
N ASN A 245 8.06 -20.33 -15.08
CA ASN A 245 7.09 -21.07 -15.90
C ASN A 245 6.12 -20.15 -16.65
N LYS A 246 5.68 -19.06 -16.03
CA LYS A 246 4.81 -18.07 -16.67
C LYS A 246 5.55 -17.31 -17.77
N ILE A 247 6.81 -16.94 -17.54
CA ILE A 247 7.69 -16.33 -18.55
C ILE A 247 7.94 -17.31 -19.70
N GLY A 248 8.19 -18.59 -19.42
CA GLY A 248 8.35 -19.64 -20.43
C GLY A 248 7.10 -19.77 -21.31
N LYS A 249 5.90 -19.85 -20.72
CA LYS A 249 4.63 -19.88 -21.46
C LYS A 249 4.42 -18.63 -22.30
N LEU A 250 4.74 -17.45 -21.76
CA LEU A 250 4.65 -16.20 -22.52
C LEU A 250 5.60 -16.18 -23.72
N LYS A 251 6.84 -16.69 -23.57
CA LYS A 251 7.79 -16.81 -24.67
C LYS A 251 7.27 -17.73 -25.78
N VAL A 252 6.69 -18.88 -25.41
CA VAL A 252 6.07 -19.80 -26.38
C VAL A 252 4.90 -19.13 -27.11
N ASN A 253 4.01 -18.46 -26.37
CA ASN A 253 2.88 -17.74 -26.98
C ASN A 253 3.33 -16.61 -27.92
N ILE A 254 4.37 -15.85 -27.54
CA ILE A 254 4.95 -14.81 -28.41
C ILE A 254 5.51 -15.44 -29.68
N GLN A 255 6.22 -16.57 -29.58
CA GLN A 255 6.76 -17.27 -30.74
C GLN A 255 5.65 -17.78 -31.66
N GLN A 256 4.58 -18.35 -31.09
CA GLN A 256 3.43 -18.84 -31.85
C GLN A 256 2.68 -17.69 -32.55
N LEU A 257 2.48 -16.57 -31.86
CA LEU A 257 1.88 -15.37 -32.46
C LEU A 257 2.75 -14.81 -33.60
N LYS A 258 4.08 -14.87 -33.49
CA LYS A 258 4.98 -14.51 -34.60
C LYS A 258 4.76 -15.43 -35.81
N THR A 259 4.77 -16.74 -35.61
CA THR A 259 4.52 -17.70 -36.71
C THR A 259 3.13 -17.51 -37.34
N GLU A 260 2.09 -17.29 -36.53
CA GLU A 260 0.74 -16.99 -37.04
C GLU A 260 0.68 -15.67 -37.82
N ASN A 261 1.47 -14.68 -37.40
CA ASN A 261 1.55 -13.40 -38.10
C ASN A 261 2.29 -13.55 -39.42
N ASP A 262 3.41 -14.26 -39.46
CA ASP A 262 4.16 -14.57 -40.67
C ASP A 262 3.26 -15.32 -41.69
N GLN A 263 2.48 -16.29 -41.22
CA GLN A 263 1.50 -17.01 -42.06
C GLN A 263 0.35 -16.12 -42.55
N LYS A 264 -0.10 -15.17 -41.74
CA LYS A 264 -1.14 -14.20 -42.14
C LYS A 264 -0.58 -13.23 -43.16
N GLU A 265 0.65 -12.79 -43.01
CA GLU A 265 1.34 -11.90 -43.94
C GLU A 265 1.55 -12.59 -45.29
N GLU A 266 1.93 -13.86 -45.29
CA GLU A 266 2.00 -14.69 -46.51
C GLU A 266 0.61 -14.85 -47.18
N LYS A 267 -0.45 -15.09 -46.39
CA LYS A 267 -1.83 -15.14 -46.91
C LYS A 267 -2.32 -13.79 -47.43
N ILE A 268 -1.95 -12.69 -46.77
CA ILE A 268 -2.28 -11.34 -47.22
C ILE A 268 -1.58 -11.08 -48.56
N ASN A 269 -0.31 -11.45 -48.70
CA ASN A 269 0.40 -11.32 -49.97
C ASN A 269 -0.28 -12.13 -51.09
N ILE A 270 -0.75 -13.36 -50.81
CA ILE A 270 -1.53 -14.18 -51.76
C ILE A 270 -2.89 -13.53 -52.08
N LEU A 271 -3.60 -13.05 -51.07
CA LEU A 271 -4.90 -12.39 -51.24
C LEU A 271 -4.77 -11.03 -51.95
N GLU A 272 -3.69 -10.30 -51.77
CA GLU A 272 -3.40 -9.06 -52.49
C GLU A 272 -3.12 -9.32 -53.97
N GLU A 273 -2.57 -10.50 -54.31
CA GLU A 273 -2.51 -10.97 -55.71
C GLU A 273 -3.89 -11.39 -56.23
N GLU A 274 -4.73 -12.08 -55.45
CA GLU A 274 -6.09 -12.47 -55.86
C GLU A 274 -7.08 -11.29 -55.94
N ILE A 275 -6.94 -10.27 -55.08
CA ILE A 275 -7.79 -9.06 -55.05
C ILE A 275 -7.49 -8.13 -56.23
N LYS A 276 -6.29 -8.20 -56.83
CA LYS A 276 -5.99 -7.54 -58.12
C LYS A 276 -6.87 -8.06 -59.27
N GLU A 277 -7.49 -9.24 -59.15
CA GLU A 277 -8.36 -9.81 -60.18
C GLU A 277 -9.87 -9.60 -59.97
N ASN A 278 -10.35 -9.22 -58.78
CA ASN A 278 -11.79 -9.09 -58.53
C ASN A 278 -12.17 -7.75 -57.88
N SER A 279 -12.25 -6.74 -58.75
CA SER A 279 -12.88 -5.45 -58.45
C SER A 279 -14.38 -5.59 -58.14
N ASN A 280 -14.86 -4.70 -57.25
CA ASN A 280 -16.22 -4.17 -57.13
C ASN A 280 -17.25 -4.92 -56.27
N LYS A 281 -17.16 -4.76 -54.95
CA LYS A 281 -18.30 -4.36 -54.09
C LYS A 281 -17.88 -4.12 -52.63
N PRO A 282 -18.26 -2.99 -52.01
CA PRO A 282 -18.18 -2.85 -50.56
C PRO A 282 -19.50 -3.32 -49.93
N SER A 283 -19.47 -4.39 -49.15
CA SER A 283 -20.52 -4.75 -48.20
C SER A 283 -19.97 -4.67 -46.79
N SER A 284 -20.35 -3.63 -46.04
CA SER A 284 -20.15 -3.58 -44.59
C SER A 284 -21.50 -3.44 -43.91
N SER A 285 -22.09 -4.59 -43.55
CA SER A 285 -23.20 -4.68 -42.61
C SER A 285 -22.64 -5.04 -41.24
N CYS A 286 -22.41 -4.03 -40.39
CA CYS A 286 -22.17 -4.28 -38.97
C CYS A 286 -23.51 -4.43 -38.23
N ALA A 287 -23.67 -5.61 -37.61
CA ALA A 287 -24.82 -5.96 -36.79
C ALA A 287 -24.92 -5.07 -35.53
N LYS A 288 -26.16 -4.64 -35.24
CA LYS A 288 -26.58 -3.90 -34.05
C LYS A 288 -26.41 -4.75 -32.79
N VAL A 289 -25.50 -4.40 -31.87
CA VAL A 289 -25.55 -4.83 -30.46
C VAL A 289 -24.85 -3.81 -29.52
N ASN A 290 -25.64 -3.20 -28.62
CA ASN A 290 -25.45 -2.55 -27.31
C ASN A 290 -24.09 -2.01 -26.82
N GLY A 291 -24.10 -0.82 -26.19
CA GLY A 291 -23.36 -0.54 -24.93
C GLY A 291 -22.00 0.19 -24.90
N PHE A 292 -21.52 0.84 -25.97
CA PHE A 292 -20.28 1.65 -25.95
C PHE A 292 -20.53 2.96 -26.69
N THR A 293 -19.72 3.98 -26.45
CA THR A 293 -19.66 5.10 -27.39
C THR A 293 -18.21 5.50 -27.50
N ASN A 294 -17.62 5.18 -28.65
CA ASN A 294 -16.37 5.78 -29.07
C ASN A 294 -16.70 7.17 -29.61
N LEU A 295 -16.28 8.23 -28.93
CA LEU A 295 -16.49 9.60 -29.43
C LEU A 295 -15.38 9.89 -30.46
N ILE A 296 -15.57 9.44 -31.70
CA ILE A 296 -14.64 9.62 -32.83
C ILE A 296 -15.11 10.78 -33.73
N ASN A 297 -15.73 11.83 -33.15
CA ASN A 297 -16.44 12.95 -33.80
C ASN A 297 -17.95 12.68 -33.98
N ASP A 298 -18.75 13.74 -34.22
CA ASP A 298 -20.23 13.78 -34.14
C ASP A 298 -20.99 12.67 -34.92
N GLU A 299 -20.32 11.97 -35.83
CA GLU A 299 -20.95 11.07 -36.79
C GLU A 299 -20.77 9.57 -36.51
N ASN A 300 -19.87 9.15 -35.60
CA ASN A 300 -19.52 7.72 -35.46
C ASN A 300 -19.48 7.22 -34.02
N ILE A 301 -20.65 7.11 -33.39
CA ILE A 301 -20.82 6.45 -32.09
C ILE A 301 -20.84 4.93 -32.29
N LYS A 302 -19.79 4.23 -31.86
CA LYS A 302 -19.73 2.75 -31.87
C LYS A 302 -20.15 2.18 -30.52
N TYR A 303 -21.15 1.28 -30.52
CA TYR A 303 -21.63 0.52 -29.36
C TYR A 303 -20.94 -0.86 -29.26
N ILE A 304 -20.51 -1.29 -28.07
CA ILE A 304 -19.76 -2.52 -27.77
C ILE A 304 -20.33 -3.12 -26.48
N ASN A 305 -20.70 -4.39 -26.58
CA ASN A 305 -21.46 -5.08 -25.56
C ASN A 305 -20.58 -5.44 -24.34
N SER A 306 -20.96 -4.99 -23.15
CA SER A 306 -20.35 -5.48 -21.90
C SER A 306 -21.17 -6.64 -21.36
N VAL A 307 -20.67 -7.85 -21.58
CA VAL A 307 -21.17 -9.05 -20.93
C VAL A 307 -20.84 -8.88 -19.44
N GLU A 308 -21.84 -8.94 -18.56
CA GLU A 308 -21.73 -8.98 -17.08
C GLU A 308 -21.72 -7.63 -16.31
N GLY A 309 -22.05 -6.49 -16.93
CA GLY A 309 -22.13 -5.22 -16.18
C GLY A 309 -20.77 -4.75 -15.62
N LEU A 310 -19.69 -5.21 -16.24
CA LEU A 310 -18.32 -4.87 -15.90
C LEU A 310 -17.80 -3.81 -16.87
N PHE A 311 -17.42 -2.65 -16.34
CA PHE A 311 -16.80 -1.56 -17.11
C PHE A 311 -15.29 -1.72 -17.08
N ARG A 312 -14.79 -2.51 -18.03
CA ARG A 312 -13.34 -2.69 -18.24
C ARG A 312 -12.80 -1.54 -19.07
N ARG A 313 -11.67 -0.97 -18.61
CA ARG A 313 -10.88 -0.03 -19.39
C ARG A 313 -10.43 -0.73 -20.67
N PRO A 314 -10.69 -0.16 -21.87
CA PRO A 314 -10.17 -0.74 -23.10
C PRO A 314 -8.63 -0.63 -23.10
N TYR A 315 -7.96 -1.71 -23.52
CA TYR A 315 -6.49 -1.82 -23.50
C TYR A 315 -5.81 -0.73 -24.34
N TYR A 316 -6.48 -0.27 -25.39
CA TYR A 316 -6.03 0.81 -26.25
C TYR A 316 -7.22 1.71 -26.63
N CYS A 317 -7.19 2.96 -26.17
CA CYS A 317 -8.22 3.97 -26.46
C CYS A 317 -7.60 5.09 -27.28
N VAL A 318 -7.77 5.07 -28.61
CA VAL A 318 -7.38 6.21 -29.48
C VAL A 318 -8.27 7.43 -29.22
N ASN A 319 -9.45 7.19 -28.66
CA ASN A 319 -10.56 8.12 -28.52
C ASN A 319 -11.19 7.98 -27.12
N TYR A 320 -12.07 8.91 -26.75
CA TYR A 320 -12.78 8.83 -25.48
C TYR A 320 -13.75 7.65 -25.49
N SER A 321 -13.75 6.88 -24.40
CA SER A 321 -14.68 5.78 -24.17
C SER A 321 -15.62 6.15 -23.04
N LEU A 322 -16.93 6.19 -23.32
CA LEU A 322 -17.98 6.46 -22.34
C LEU A 322 -18.74 5.18 -22.00
N PHE A 323 -18.82 4.86 -20.71
CA PHE A 323 -19.79 3.91 -20.15
C PHE A 323 -20.85 4.69 -19.39
N TYR A 324 -22.13 4.37 -19.58
CA TYR A 324 -23.23 5.10 -18.96
C TYR A 324 -24.41 4.17 -18.66
N PHE A 325 -25.06 4.37 -17.52
CA PHE A 325 -26.30 3.68 -17.14
C PHE A 325 -27.24 4.63 -16.40
N GLU A 326 -28.54 4.34 -16.45
CA GLU A 326 -29.59 5.11 -15.76
C GLU A 326 -30.41 4.24 -14.80
N VAL A 327 -30.89 4.85 -13.72
CA VAL A 327 -31.76 4.27 -12.71
C VAL A 327 -32.96 5.18 -12.51
N GLU A 328 -34.13 4.73 -12.96
CA GLU A 328 -35.41 5.36 -12.66
C GLU A 328 -35.88 4.92 -11.27
N CYS A 329 -36.33 5.88 -10.45
CA CYS A 329 -36.70 5.64 -9.06
C CYS A 329 -38.16 5.97 -8.80
N LYS A 330 -38.90 5.02 -8.22
CA LYS A 330 -40.29 5.20 -7.78
C LYS A 330 -40.41 4.94 -6.28
N PHE A 331 -40.99 5.88 -5.54
CA PHE A 331 -41.11 5.76 -4.09
C PHE A 331 -42.20 4.75 -3.72
N LYS A 332 -41.88 3.80 -2.84
CA LYS A 332 -42.87 2.85 -2.29
C LYS A 332 -43.76 3.50 -1.23
N ASN A 333 -43.18 4.42 -0.45
CA ASN A 333 -43.76 5.02 0.76
C ASN A 333 -43.41 6.53 0.82
N GLU A 334 -43.49 7.13 2.01
CA GLU A 334 -43.07 8.52 2.28
C GLU A 334 -41.62 8.81 1.86
N PHE A 335 -41.43 9.97 1.22
CA PHE A 335 -40.14 10.49 0.75
C PHE A 335 -39.01 10.42 1.78
N LYS A 336 -39.29 10.74 3.05
CA LYS A 336 -38.28 10.82 4.13
C LYS A 336 -37.55 9.51 4.41
N LYS A 337 -38.09 8.37 3.96
CA LYS A 337 -37.49 7.04 4.16
C LYS A 337 -36.84 6.48 2.90
N SER A 338 -36.99 7.15 1.75
CA SER A 338 -36.50 6.72 0.45
C SER A 338 -35.07 7.20 0.24
N ARG A 339 -34.14 6.25 -0.03
CA ARG A 339 -32.73 6.56 -0.31
C ARG A 339 -32.24 5.78 -1.51
N LEU A 340 -31.30 6.38 -2.23
CA LEU A 340 -30.57 5.76 -3.33
C LEU A 340 -29.10 6.12 -3.16
N ASN A 341 -28.20 5.17 -3.37
CA ASN A 341 -26.83 5.49 -3.76
C ASN A 341 -26.60 4.93 -5.16
N ILE A 342 -26.13 5.78 -6.08
CA ILE A 342 -25.82 5.41 -7.47
C ILE A 342 -24.38 5.81 -7.81
N GLY A 343 -23.62 4.90 -8.40
CA GLY A 343 -22.28 5.21 -8.88
C GLY A 343 -21.51 3.99 -9.31
N LEU A 344 -20.22 3.94 -8.97
CA LEU A 344 -19.31 2.86 -9.37
C LEU A 344 -18.54 2.30 -8.18
N LYS A 345 -18.24 1.00 -8.26
CA LYS A 345 -17.33 0.31 -7.37
C LYS A 345 -16.08 -0.12 -8.13
N ASN A 346 -14.93 0.29 -7.64
CA ASN A 346 -13.62 -0.18 -8.11
C ASN A 346 -13.43 -1.63 -7.62
N LEU A 347 -13.23 -2.56 -8.54
CA LEU A 347 -13.12 -3.98 -8.20
C LEU A 347 -11.76 -4.35 -7.61
N SER A 348 -10.71 -3.63 -7.98
CA SER A 348 -9.36 -3.88 -7.47
C SER A 348 -9.20 -3.39 -6.03
N THR A 349 -9.74 -2.22 -5.71
CA THR A 349 -9.57 -1.59 -4.38
C THR A 349 -10.78 -1.78 -3.47
N ASN A 350 -11.90 -2.32 -3.99
CA ASN A 350 -13.20 -2.41 -3.31
C ASN A 350 -13.79 -1.03 -2.90
N LYS A 351 -13.20 0.09 -3.33
CA LYS A 351 -13.67 1.45 -3.03
C LYS A 351 -14.89 1.80 -3.88
N LYS A 352 -15.75 2.69 -3.37
CA LYS A 352 -17.02 3.08 -3.99
C LYS A 352 -17.08 4.59 -4.14
N MET A 353 -17.51 5.05 -5.32
CA MET A 353 -17.86 6.44 -5.56
C MET A 353 -19.32 6.48 -5.95
N PHE A 354 -20.08 7.38 -5.37
CA PHE A 354 -21.51 7.43 -5.62
C PHE A 354 -22.07 8.80 -5.31
N TYR A 355 -23.22 9.05 -5.91
CA TYR A 355 -24.12 10.12 -5.58
C TYR A 355 -25.25 9.58 -4.70
N SER A 356 -25.53 10.26 -3.58
CA SER A 356 -26.71 10.07 -2.72
C SER A 356 -27.70 11.21 -2.96
N PRO A 357 -28.78 11.01 -3.76
CA PRO A 357 -29.77 12.05 -4.01
C PRO A 357 -30.52 12.49 -2.77
N HIS A 358 -30.73 11.59 -1.81
CA HIS A 358 -31.40 11.92 -0.54
C HIS A 358 -30.58 12.94 0.26
N ASP A 359 -29.27 12.77 0.31
CA ASP A 359 -28.38 13.64 1.11
C ASP A 359 -27.82 14.81 0.28
N ASN A 360 -28.05 14.81 -1.04
CA ASN A 360 -27.42 15.72 -2.00
C ASN A 360 -25.88 15.72 -1.89
N LEU A 361 -25.29 14.54 -1.77
CA LEU A 361 -23.85 14.35 -1.58
C LEU A 361 -23.26 13.44 -2.66
N ILE A 362 -22.13 13.86 -3.21
CA ILE A 362 -21.24 13.02 -4.02
C ILE A 362 -20.07 12.56 -3.15
N LYS A 363 -19.80 11.26 -3.13
CA LYS A 363 -18.64 10.66 -2.44
C LYS A 363 -17.59 10.22 -3.45
N ASN A 364 -16.33 10.62 -3.26
CA ASN A 364 -15.20 10.16 -4.07
C ASN A 364 -14.50 8.90 -3.49
N GLU A 365 -13.45 8.45 -4.18
CA GLU A 365 -12.69 7.24 -3.80
C GLU A 365 -11.91 7.41 -2.47
N GLU A 366 -11.58 8.64 -2.08
CA GLU A 366 -10.95 8.99 -0.80
C GLU A 366 -11.95 9.17 0.35
N ALA A 367 -13.22 8.85 0.11
CA ALA A 367 -14.32 9.06 1.06
C ALA A 367 -14.56 10.54 1.45
N LYS A 368 -14.13 11.49 0.61
CA LYS A 368 -14.55 12.90 0.71
C LYS A 368 -15.97 13.06 0.15
N PHE A 369 -16.73 13.97 0.77
CA PHE A 369 -18.11 14.26 0.40
C PHE A 369 -18.22 15.68 -0.15
N PHE A 370 -18.92 15.84 -1.27
CA PHE A 370 -19.15 17.10 -1.96
C PHE A 370 -20.65 17.36 -2.02
N LYS A 371 -21.07 18.53 -1.52
CA LYS A 371 -22.47 18.92 -1.51
C LYS A 371 -22.87 19.44 -2.89
N ILE A 372 -24.03 19.00 -3.38
CA ILE A 372 -24.64 19.49 -4.61
C ILE A 372 -26.03 20.07 -4.34
N SER A 373 -26.55 20.88 -5.26
CA SER A 373 -27.86 21.50 -5.13
C SER A 373 -28.85 20.83 -6.09
N THR A 374 -29.46 19.75 -5.62
CA THR A 374 -30.44 18.95 -6.36
C THR A 374 -31.65 18.66 -5.48
N ILE A 375 -32.79 18.32 -6.09
CA ILE A 375 -34.02 17.95 -5.39
C ILE A 375 -34.34 16.52 -5.81
N PHE A 376 -34.41 15.59 -4.86
CA PHE A 376 -34.80 14.20 -5.14
C PHE A 376 -36.33 14.09 -5.17
N ASN A 377 -36.89 13.70 -6.32
CA ASN A 377 -38.33 13.56 -6.53
C ASN A 377 -38.71 12.13 -6.95
N ASN A 378 -40.01 11.84 -6.86
CA ASN A 378 -40.57 10.59 -7.35
C ASN A 378 -40.49 10.55 -8.89
N ASN A 379 -40.13 9.39 -9.46
CA ASN A 379 -39.91 9.16 -10.88
C ASN A 379 -38.69 9.90 -11.47
N ASP A 380 -37.77 10.36 -10.62
CA ASP A 380 -36.48 10.85 -11.09
C ASP A 380 -35.66 9.72 -11.72
N VAL A 381 -34.93 10.09 -12.77
CA VAL A 381 -33.97 9.20 -13.44
C VAL A 381 -32.57 9.71 -13.17
N PHE A 382 -31.76 8.89 -12.51
CA PHE A 382 -30.37 9.20 -12.21
C PHE A 382 -29.44 8.44 -13.13
N GLY A 383 -28.47 9.11 -13.72
CA GLY A 383 -27.43 8.46 -14.51
C GLY A 383 -26.05 8.56 -13.88
N CYS A 384 -25.20 7.61 -14.23
CA CYS A 384 -23.78 7.61 -13.89
C CYS A 384 -22.97 7.27 -15.13
N GLY A 385 -22.06 8.18 -15.49
CA GLY A 385 -21.15 8.03 -16.61
C GLY A 385 -19.70 7.86 -16.14
N LEU A 386 -18.95 6.97 -16.80
CA LEU A 386 -17.51 6.79 -16.67
C LEU A 386 -16.85 7.07 -18.01
N VAL A 387 -15.92 8.02 -18.01
CA VAL A 387 -15.16 8.40 -19.19
C VAL A 387 -13.71 7.96 -19.03
N TYR A 388 -13.25 7.13 -19.95
CA TYR A 388 -11.83 6.90 -20.18
C TYR A 388 -11.36 7.82 -21.30
N THR A 389 -10.32 8.58 -21.01
CA THR A 389 -9.65 9.48 -21.94
C THR A 389 -8.75 8.69 -22.92
N PRO A 390 -8.44 9.27 -24.10
CA PRO A 390 -7.51 8.67 -25.04
C PRO A 390 -6.13 8.40 -24.43
N THR A 391 -5.58 7.20 -24.63
CA THR A 391 -4.27 6.78 -24.13
C THR A 391 -3.10 7.35 -24.93
N ASN A 392 -3.32 7.74 -26.19
CA ASN A 392 -2.29 8.20 -27.11
C ASN A 392 -2.00 9.71 -27.05
N LYS A 393 -2.84 10.51 -26.38
CA LYS A 393 -2.60 11.94 -26.18
C LYS A 393 -1.83 12.11 -24.88
N MET A 394 -0.54 12.45 -24.95
CA MET A 394 0.40 12.57 -23.81
C MET A 394 -0.03 13.56 -22.71
N ASN A 395 -1.10 14.33 -22.90
CA ASN A 395 -1.67 15.14 -21.83
C ASN A 395 -2.50 14.20 -20.94
N TYR A 396 -1.90 13.76 -19.84
CA TYR A 396 -2.42 12.90 -18.76
C TYR A 396 -3.82 13.28 -18.25
N LYS A 397 -4.86 13.17 -19.08
CA LYS A 397 -6.23 13.29 -18.64
C LYS A 397 -6.56 11.97 -17.98
N PHE A 398 -6.75 11.98 -16.68
CA PHE A 398 -7.21 10.82 -15.93
C PHE A 398 -8.64 10.46 -16.34
N PRO A 399 -9.08 9.20 -16.18
CA PRO A 399 -10.49 8.88 -16.32
C PRO A 399 -11.31 9.75 -15.35
N TYR A 400 -12.61 9.87 -15.59
CA TYR A 400 -13.50 10.55 -14.64
C TYR A 400 -14.91 9.98 -14.63
N ILE A 401 -15.65 10.24 -13.56
CA ILE A 401 -17.09 9.98 -13.49
C ILE A 401 -17.90 11.26 -13.43
N PHE A 402 -19.12 11.20 -13.93
CA PHE A 402 -20.11 12.25 -13.79
C PHE A 402 -21.47 11.65 -13.49
N PHE A 403 -22.35 12.47 -12.93
CA PHE A 403 -23.71 12.08 -12.59
C PHE A 403 -24.71 12.95 -13.35
N THR A 404 -25.88 12.39 -13.62
CA THR A 404 -26.99 13.08 -14.26
C THR A 404 -28.28 12.88 -13.46
N GLN A 405 -29.20 13.82 -13.58
CA GLN A 405 -30.56 13.74 -13.09
C GLN A 405 -31.50 14.24 -14.18
N ASN A 406 -32.48 13.42 -14.56
CA ASN A 406 -33.46 13.70 -15.61
C ASN A 406 -32.83 14.20 -16.91
N GLY A 407 -31.74 13.55 -17.33
CA GLY A 407 -31.03 13.86 -18.57
C GLY A 407 -30.15 15.12 -18.52
N LYS A 408 -29.97 15.74 -17.36
CA LYS A 408 -29.03 16.87 -17.17
C LYS A 408 -27.90 16.46 -16.25
N GLN A 409 -26.66 16.87 -16.56
CA GLN A 409 -25.53 16.66 -15.66
C GLN A 409 -25.71 17.44 -14.36
N ILE A 410 -25.30 16.83 -13.24
CA ILE A 410 -25.34 17.44 -11.91
C ILE A 410 -23.94 17.44 -11.29
N GLY A 411 -23.57 18.57 -10.69
CA GLY A 411 -22.25 18.75 -10.09
C GLY A 411 -21.08 18.69 -11.07
N LYS A 412 -19.86 18.67 -10.50
CA LYS A 412 -18.59 18.51 -11.21
C LYS A 412 -18.24 17.03 -11.41
N GLY A 413 -17.30 16.76 -12.32
CA GLY A 413 -16.76 15.40 -12.48
C GLY A 413 -15.89 14.98 -11.29
N LEU A 414 -15.68 13.68 -11.11
CA LEU A 414 -14.67 13.15 -10.18
C LEU A 414 -13.54 12.49 -10.96
N ILE A 415 -12.32 12.97 -10.76
CA ILE A 415 -11.10 12.42 -11.38
C ILE A 415 -10.61 11.18 -10.61
N PHE A 416 -10.08 10.19 -11.33
CA PHE A 416 -9.37 9.05 -10.74
C PHE A 416 -7.87 9.28 -10.66
N VAL A 417 -7.27 9.11 -9.47
CA VAL A 417 -5.80 9.07 -9.33
C VAL A 417 -5.27 7.67 -9.66
N ASP A 418 -6.00 6.63 -9.26
CA ASP A 418 -5.68 5.24 -9.58
C ASP A 418 -6.44 4.79 -10.82
N ALA A 419 -5.71 4.58 -11.92
CA ALA A 419 -6.26 4.13 -13.19
C ALA A 419 -6.60 2.62 -13.15
N SER A 420 -7.54 2.24 -12.27
CA SER A 420 -8.04 0.88 -12.19
C SER A 420 -8.59 0.44 -13.55
N VAL A 421 -8.36 -0.83 -13.85
CA VAL A 421 -8.74 -1.44 -15.12
C VAL A 421 -10.23 -1.82 -15.12
N CYS A 422 -10.89 -1.86 -13.97
CA CYS A 422 -12.25 -2.40 -13.88
C CYS A 422 -13.13 -1.76 -12.80
N TYR A 423 -14.28 -1.24 -13.25
CA TYR A 423 -15.35 -0.75 -12.39
C TYR A 423 -16.63 -1.55 -12.65
N GLN A 424 -17.53 -1.56 -11.67
CA GLN A 424 -18.89 -2.07 -11.85
C GLN A 424 -19.91 -1.03 -11.35
N PRO A 425 -21.12 -0.96 -11.92
CA PRO A 425 -22.24 -0.22 -11.35
C PRO A 425 -22.43 -0.54 -9.87
N PHE A 426 -22.62 0.50 -9.08
CA PHE A 426 -22.96 0.42 -7.66
C PHE A 426 -24.31 1.11 -7.46
N ILE A 427 -25.32 0.32 -7.12
CA ILE A 427 -26.68 0.78 -6.90
C ILE A 427 -27.14 0.20 -5.57
N LEU A 428 -27.53 1.06 -4.63
CA LEU A 428 -28.05 0.67 -3.32
C LEU A 428 -29.40 1.37 -3.07
N PRO A 429 -30.52 0.74 -3.43
CA PRO A 429 -31.86 1.28 -3.19
C PRO A 429 -32.32 0.99 -1.76
N PHE A 430 -33.05 1.92 -1.14
CA PHE A 430 -33.70 1.75 0.16
C PHE A 430 -35.09 2.39 0.13
N ASN A 431 -36.14 1.59 0.38
CA ASN A 431 -37.55 2.00 0.30
C ASN A 431 -37.96 2.69 -1.03
N ILE A 432 -37.40 2.23 -2.14
CA ILE A 432 -37.74 2.65 -3.51
C ILE A 432 -37.84 1.42 -4.42
N GLU A 433 -38.66 1.51 -5.44
CA GLU A 433 -38.63 0.65 -6.64
C GLU A 433 -37.69 1.29 -7.64
N ILE A 434 -36.91 0.46 -8.33
CA ILE A 434 -35.99 0.95 -9.36
C ILE A 434 -36.15 0.18 -10.65
N THR A 435 -36.00 0.89 -11.77
CA THR A 435 -35.81 0.30 -13.10
C THR A 435 -34.47 0.76 -13.63
N ILE A 436 -33.64 -0.19 -14.08
CA ILE A 436 -32.27 0.10 -14.50
C ILE A 436 -32.19 -0.02 -16.02
N ASN A 437 -31.67 1.02 -16.67
CA ASN A 437 -31.36 1.02 -18.09
C ASN A 437 -29.84 0.98 -18.27
N PHE A 438 -29.32 -0.16 -18.74
CA PHE A 438 -27.89 -0.32 -19.10
C PHE A 438 -27.62 -0.02 -20.58
N GLY A 439 -28.61 0.50 -21.33
CA GLY A 439 -28.49 0.74 -22.76
C GLY A 439 -28.65 -0.53 -23.62
N ASN A 440 -29.33 -1.55 -23.09
CA ASN A 440 -29.54 -2.83 -23.78
C ASN A 440 -30.54 -2.74 -24.94
N ASN A 441 -31.38 -1.70 -24.98
CA ASN A 441 -32.31 -1.42 -26.07
C ASN A 441 -32.57 0.08 -26.13
N LEU A 442 -31.70 0.82 -26.82
CA LEU A 442 -31.82 2.26 -26.97
C LEU A 442 -32.93 2.69 -27.95
N GLU A 443 -33.44 1.78 -28.78
CA GLU A 443 -34.54 2.08 -29.71
C GLU A 443 -35.87 2.22 -28.96
N THR A 444 -36.15 1.31 -28.03
CA THR A 444 -37.41 1.34 -27.26
C THR A 444 -37.27 1.98 -25.89
N ASN A 445 -36.05 2.03 -25.34
CA ASN A 445 -35.76 2.63 -24.03
C ASN A 445 -34.48 3.49 -24.11
N PRO A 446 -34.52 4.64 -24.79
CA PRO A 446 -33.37 5.54 -24.88
C PRO A 446 -33.00 6.11 -23.50
N PHE A 447 -31.73 6.44 -23.31
CA PHE A 447 -31.32 7.22 -22.14
C PHE A 447 -31.99 8.60 -22.15
N LYS A 448 -32.38 9.11 -20.99
CA LYS A 448 -32.83 10.51 -20.86
C LYS A 448 -31.68 11.48 -21.11
N TYR A 449 -30.46 11.10 -20.73
CA TYR A 449 -29.26 11.87 -21.06
C TYR A 449 -28.85 11.66 -22.52
N GLY A 450 -28.70 12.76 -23.25
CA GLY A 450 -28.20 12.74 -24.63
C GLY A 450 -26.70 12.45 -24.65
N ILE A 451 -26.31 11.16 -24.58
CA ILE A 451 -24.91 10.73 -24.55
C ILE A 451 -24.08 11.25 -25.74
N SER A 452 -24.71 11.44 -26.91
CA SER A 452 -24.07 12.01 -28.10
C SER A 452 -23.67 13.48 -27.94
N LYS A 453 -24.27 14.18 -26.97
CA LYS A 453 -23.99 15.58 -26.64
C LYS A 453 -23.02 15.71 -25.46
N HIS A 454 -22.43 14.61 -25.00
CA HIS A 454 -21.47 14.67 -23.91
C HIS A 454 -20.19 15.40 -24.36
N LEU A 455 -19.93 16.54 -23.74
CA LEU A 455 -18.69 17.28 -23.91
C LEU A 455 -17.72 16.93 -22.78
N TYR A 456 -16.42 17.04 -23.06
CA TYR A 456 -15.39 16.90 -22.03
C TYR A 456 -15.64 17.91 -20.91
N LEU A 457 -15.56 17.45 -19.66
CA LEU A 457 -15.79 18.32 -18.50
C LEU A 457 -14.59 19.23 -18.25
N GLU A 458 -14.88 20.50 -17.99
CA GLU A 458 -13.86 21.49 -17.60
C GLU A 458 -13.71 21.59 -16.08
N GLU A 459 -14.71 21.12 -15.32
CA GLU A 459 -14.75 21.23 -13.87
C GLU A 459 -14.78 19.88 -13.17
N PHE A 460 -13.92 19.74 -12.16
CA PHE A 460 -13.80 18.56 -11.31
C PHE A 460 -13.77 18.96 -9.83
N TYR A 461 -14.15 18.05 -8.93
CA TYR A 461 -14.04 18.23 -7.48
C TYR A 461 -12.66 17.93 -6.91
#